data_AF-A0A662KZU6-F1
#
_entry.id   AF-A0A662KZU6-F1
#
_cell.length_a   1.000
_cell.length_b   1.000
_cell.length_c   1.000
_cell.angle_alpha   90.00
_cell.angle_beta   90.00
_cell.angle_gamma   90.00
#
_symmetry.space_group_name_H-M   'P 1'
#
loop_
_entity.id
_entity.type
_entity.pdbx_description
1 polymer ?
#
loop_
_entity_poly.entity_id
_entity_poly.type
_entity_poly.pdbx_seq_one_letter_code
_entity_poly.pdbx_strand_id
1 'polypeptide(L)'
;MAGDVKNESSVHVALMLYKARALRTLGLNTAAREVLTAALRKKRGRSEELLRALRYERACLYEDLGQHRRARSEFEKLYAEAPDYEDVAKRLGL
;
A
#
# COMPACT_ATOMS: atom_id res chain seq x y z
N MET A 1 21.51 -9.62 -4.82
CA MET A 1 20.31 -10.09 -4.10
C MET A 1 20.03 -9.09 -2.99
N ALA A 2 18.97 -8.28 -3.09
CA ALA A 2 18.55 -7.47 -1.95
C ALA A 2 17.97 -8.44 -0.91
N GLY A 3 18.74 -8.70 0.16
CA GLY A 3 18.29 -9.52 1.29
C GLY A 3 16.94 -9.03 1.81
N ASP A 4 16.16 -9.90 2.45
CA ASP A 4 14.82 -9.59 2.95
C ASP A 4 14.79 -8.26 3.72
N VAL A 5 14.38 -7.20 3.03
CA VAL A 5 14.28 -5.85 3.59
C VAL A 5 13.13 -5.88 4.59
N LYS A 6 13.45 -5.67 5.87
CA LYS A 6 12.50 -5.67 6.97
C LYS A 6 12.10 -4.24 7.34
N ASN A 7 10.89 -4.08 7.88
CA ASN A 7 10.39 -2.80 8.38
C ASN A 7 11.11 -2.38 9.68
N GLU A 8 12.34 -1.89 9.54
CA GLU A 8 13.16 -1.39 10.66
C GLU A 8 13.28 0.13 10.64
N SER A 9 13.37 0.75 9.46
CA SER A 9 13.47 2.21 9.26
C SER A 9 12.45 2.71 8.23
N SER A 10 12.26 4.03 8.15
CA SER A 10 11.39 4.65 7.13
C SER A 10 11.94 4.42 5.72
N VAL A 11 13.26 4.37 5.56
CA VAL A 11 13.93 4.04 4.29
C VAL A 11 13.63 2.60 3.87
N HIS A 12 13.66 1.64 4.80
CA HIS A 12 13.29 0.26 4.49
C HIS A 12 11.84 0.14 4.04
N VAL A 13 10.93 0.85 4.72
CA VAL A 13 9.51 0.86 4.36
C VAL A 13 9.28 1.50 2.99
N ALA A 14 9.99 2.57 2.66
CA ALA A 14 9.95 3.16 1.31
C ALA A 14 10.46 2.18 0.25
N LEU A 15 11.56 1.47 0.51
CA LEU A 15 12.07 0.44 -0.39
C LEU A 15 11.07 -0.72 -0.57
N MET A 16 10.39 -1.13 0.51
CA MET A 16 9.32 -2.13 0.46
C MET A 16 8.12 -1.65 -0.36
N LEU A 17 7.74 -0.37 -0.26
CA LEU A 17 6.69 0.22 -1.10
C LEU A 17 7.06 0.12 -2.59
N TYR A 18 8.28 0.53 -2.97
CA TYR A 18 8.73 0.41 -4.37
C TYR A 18 8.82 -1.04 -4.84
N LYS A 19 9.27 -1.97 -3.97
CA LYS A 19 9.27 -3.40 -4.27
C LYS A 19 7.84 -3.92 -4.51
N ALA A 20 6.87 -3.54 -3.67
CA ALA A 20 5.48 -3.93 -3.84
C ALA A 20 4.88 -3.39 -5.14
N ARG A 21 5.14 -2.12 -5.48
CA ARG A 21 4.75 -1.50 -6.76
C ARG A 21 5.27 -2.29 -7.95
N ALA A 22 6.58 -2.58 -7.96
CA ALA A 22 7.21 -3.34 -9.03
C ALA A 22 6.60 -4.74 -9.18
N LEU A 23 6.39 -5.44 -8.05
CA LEU A 23 5.76 -6.77 -8.06
C LEU A 23 4.32 -6.73 -8.59
N ARG A 24 3.52 -5.72 -8.19
CA ARG A 24 2.15 -5.54 -8.70
C ARG A 24 2.15 -5.27 -10.21
N THR A 25 3.03 -4.39 -10.69
CA THR A 25 3.14 -4.09 -12.14
C THR A 25 3.56 -5.31 -12.96
N LEU A 26 4.25 -6.28 -12.36
CA LEU A 26 4.61 -7.56 -12.97
C LEU A 26 3.53 -8.64 -12.84
N GLY A 27 2.37 -8.33 -12.25
CA GLY A 27 1.29 -9.28 -11.98
C GLY A 27 1.57 -10.25 -10.82
N LEU A 28 2.67 -10.06 -10.08
CA LEU A 28 3.07 -10.89 -8.94
C LEU A 28 2.33 -10.48 -7.66
N ASN A 29 1.00 -10.48 -7.73
CA ASN A 29 0.11 -9.88 -6.74
C ASN A 29 0.22 -10.52 -5.34
N THR A 30 0.45 -11.84 -5.25
CA THR A 30 0.65 -12.51 -3.97
C THR A 30 1.92 -12.01 -3.27
N ALA A 31 3.02 -11.87 -4.00
CA ALA A 31 4.29 -11.36 -3.47
C ALA A 31 4.17 -9.87 -3.07
N ALA A 32 3.50 -9.05 -3.90
CA ALA A 32 3.21 -7.66 -3.57
C ALA A 32 2.42 -7.54 -2.26
N ARG A 33 1.40 -8.40 -2.08
CA ARG A 33 0.58 -8.45 -0.86
C ARG A 33 1.41 -8.74 0.39
N GLU A 34 2.33 -9.69 0.30
CA GLU A 34 3.19 -10.07 1.42
C GLU A 34 4.11 -8.93 1.82
N VAL A 35 4.73 -8.25 0.85
CA VAL A 35 5.57 -7.08 1.09
C VAL A 35 4.77 -5.95 1.74
N LEU A 36 3.58 -5.60 1.22
CA LEU A 36 2.73 -4.56 1.80
C LEU A 36 2.25 -4.92 3.21
N THR A 37 1.91 -6.20 3.44
CA THR A 37 1.53 -6.68 4.76
C THR A 37 2.67 -6.52 5.75
N ALA A 38 3.89 -6.91 5.37
CA ALA A 38 5.08 -6.73 6.21
C ALA A 38 5.41 -5.26 6.45
N ALA A 39 5.30 -4.41 5.43
CA ALA A 39 5.52 -2.97 5.52
C ALA A 39 4.52 -2.29 6.49
N LEU A 40 3.28 -2.76 6.57
CA LEU A 40 2.25 -2.19 7.43
C LEU A 40 2.21 -2.76 8.88
N ARG A 41 3.05 -3.77 9.21
CA ARG A 41 3.09 -4.38 10.56
C ARG A 41 3.54 -3.41 11.65
N LYS A 42 4.50 -2.51 11.37
CA LYS A 42 5.03 -1.54 12.34
C LYS A 42 4.89 -0.12 11.78
N LYS A 43 3.95 0.64 12.35
CA LYS A 43 3.58 1.99 11.89
C LYS A 43 4.18 3.11 12.73
N ARG A 44 4.47 2.87 14.01
CA ARG A 44 5.01 3.88 14.92
C ARG A 44 6.35 4.42 14.42
N GLY A 45 6.48 5.74 14.34
CA GLY A 45 7.68 6.41 13.86
C GLY A 45 7.85 6.40 12.33
N ARG A 46 6.79 6.12 11.57
CA ARG A 46 6.73 6.30 10.12
C ARG A 46 6.01 7.60 9.79
N SER A 47 6.38 8.24 8.68
CA SER A 47 5.64 9.42 8.22
C SER A 47 4.25 9.02 7.77
N GLU A 48 3.27 9.88 8.04
CA GLU A 48 1.88 9.66 7.60
C GLU A 48 1.80 9.49 6.08
N GLU A 49 2.59 10.27 5.33
CA GLU A 49 2.65 10.17 3.88
C GLU A 49 3.07 8.76 3.41
N LEU A 50 4.04 8.14 4.07
CA LEU A 50 4.48 6.79 3.71
C LEU A 50 3.43 5.74 4.07
N LEU A 51 2.69 5.94 5.17
CA LEU A 51 1.60 5.04 5.55
C LEU A 51 0.42 5.15 4.58
N ARG A 52 0.08 6.35 4.14
CA ARG A 52 -0.94 6.61 3.12
C ARG A 52 -0.56 5.96 1.79
N ALA A 53 0.68 6.14 1.34
CA ALA A 53 1.17 5.53 0.10
C ALA A 53 1.08 3.99 0.14
N LEU A 54 1.40 3.35 1.27
CA LEU A 54 1.25 1.91 1.44
C LEU A 54 -0.21 1.44 1.44
N ARG A 55 -1.12 2.22 2.04
CA ARG A 55 -2.55 1.91 2.03
C ARG A 55 -3.12 2.02 0.62
N TYR A 56 -2.79 3.11 -0.07
CA TYR A 56 -3.18 3.33 -1.46
C TYR A 56 -2.69 2.19 -2.36
N GLU A 57 -1.40 1.83 -2.27
CA GLU A 57 -0.85 0.73 -3.05
C GLU A 57 -1.55 -0.61 -2.76
N ARG A 58 -1.89 -0.87 -1.50
CA ARG A 58 -2.62 -2.07 -1.11
C ARG A 58 -4.06 -2.08 -1.61
N ALA A 59 -4.69 -0.92 -1.69
CA ALA A 59 -6.02 -0.78 -2.27
C ALA A 59 -6.00 -1.10 -3.76
N CYS A 60 -5.06 -0.51 -4.53
CA CYS A 60 -4.85 -0.84 -5.94
C CYS A 60 -4.56 -2.33 -6.15
N LEU A 61 -3.70 -2.92 -5.30
CA LEU A 61 -3.44 -4.36 -5.34
C LEU A 61 -4.71 -5.21 -5.17
N TYR A 62 -5.63 -4.80 -4.28
CA TYR A 62 -6.89 -5.50 -4.11
C TYR A 62 -7.83 -5.32 -5.30
N GLU A 63 -7.79 -4.18 -6.00
CA GLU A 63 -8.51 -4.00 -7.26
C GLU A 63 -7.98 -4.94 -8.35
N ASP A 64 -6.65 -5.01 -8.52
CA ASP A 64 -6.00 -5.90 -9.49
C ASP A 64 -6.31 -7.39 -9.21
N LEU A 65 -6.62 -7.73 -7.96
CA LEU A 65 -7.04 -9.06 -7.53
C LEU A 65 -8.56 -9.30 -7.61
N GLY A 66 -9.36 -8.32 -8.07
CA GLY A 66 -10.83 -8.39 -8.08
C GLY A 66 -11.48 -8.37 -6.68
N GLN A 67 -10.71 -8.06 -5.64
CA GLN A 67 -11.16 -8.05 -4.24
C GLN A 67 -11.78 -6.69 -3.87
N HIS A 68 -12.81 -6.27 -4.62
CA HIS A 68 -13.39 -4.93 -4.55
C HIS A 68 -13.81 -4.49 -3.14
N ARG A 69 -14.38 -5.38 -2.32
CA ARG A 69 -14.74 -5.07 -0.92
C ARG A 69 -13.53 -4.67 -0.08
N ARG A 70 -12.38 -5.34 -0.28
CA ARG A 70 -11.15 -5.04 0.46
C ARG A 70 -10.48 -3.78 -0.06
N ALA A 71 -10.47 -3.59 -1.38
CA ALA A 71 -9.99 -2.36 -2.00
C ALA A 71 -10.76 -1.15 -1.45
N ARG A 72 -12.09 -1.20 -1.51
CA ARG A 72 -12.96 -0.15 -0.98
C ARG A 72 -12.69 0.15 0.49
N SER A 73 -12.54 -0.86 1.34
CA SER A 73 -12.23 -0.65 2.76
C SER A 73 -10.88 0.06 2.99
N GLU A 74 -9.88 -0.18 2.14
CA GLU A 74 -8.60 0.54 2.22
C GLU A 74 -8.74 1.99 1.72
N PHE A 75 -9.46 2.22 0.62
CA PHE A 75 -9.73 3.56 0.12
C PHE A 75 -10.57 4.41 1.09
N GLU A 76 -11.61 3.86 1.71
CA GLU A 76 -12.42 4.58 2.70
C GLU A 76 -11.59 5.03 3.91
N LYS A 77 -10.69 4.17 4.39
CA LYS A 77 -9.75 4.53 5.47
C LYS A 77 -8.81 5.64 5.04
N LEU A 78 -8.28 5.57 3.81
CA LEU A 78 -7.40 6.59 3.27
C LEU A 78 -8.13 7.91 3.07
N TYR A 79 -9.34 7.88 2.51
CA TYR A 79 -10.18 9.07 2.30
C TYR A 79 -10.51 9.77 3.63
N ALA A 80 -10.82 9.01 4.68
CA ALA A 80 -11.07 9.58 6.01
C ALA A 80 -9.84 10.33 6.58
N GLU A 81 -8.62 9.93 6.20
CA GLU A 81 -7.35 10.53 6.65
C GLU A 81 -6.87 11.65 5.71
N ALA A 82 -7.11 11.53 4.40
CA ALA A 82 -6.67 12.44 3.34
C ALA A 82 -7.61 12.32 2.11
N PRO A 83 -8.71 13.11 2.05
CA PRO A 83 -9.70 13.04 0.97
C PRO A 83 -9.14 13.39 -0.41
N ASP A 84 -8.07 14.18 -0.45
CA ASP A 84 -7.37 14.69 -1.63
C ASP A 84 -6.21 13.78 -2.08
N TYR A 85 -6.03 12.62 -1.44
CA TYR A 85 -4.93 11.71 -1.74
C TYR A 85 -5.10 11.03 -3.12
N GLU A 86 -4.25 11.41 -4.07
CA GLU A 86 -4.25 10.85 -5.43
C GLU A 86 -5.64 10.94 -6.09
N ASP A 87 -6.23 9.80 -6.47
CA ASP A 87 -7.55 9.67 -7.07
C ASP A 87 -8.56 9.00 -6.12
N VAL A 88 -8.31 8.98 -4.80
CA VAL A 88 -9.08 8.20 -3.83
C VAL A 88 -10.58 8.53 -3.85
N ALA A 89 -10.95 9.81 -3.95
CA ALA A 89 -12.35 10.23 -4.07
C ALA A 89 -13.01 9.61 -5.30
N LYS A 90 -12.33 9.69 -6.46
CA LYS A 90 -12.80 9.11 -7.73
C LYS A 90 -12.95 7.60 -7.64
N ARG A 91 -12.00 6.89 -7.00
CA ARG A 91 -12.07 5.44 -6.77
C ARG A 91 -13.20 5.02 -5.85
N LEU A 92 -13.65 5.92 -4.97
CA LEU A 92 -14.81 5.69 -4.10
C LEU A 92 -16.14 6.08 -4.76
N GLY A 93 -16.11 6.80 -5.89
CA GLY A 93 -17.28 7.36 -6.55
C GLY A 93 -17.81 8.63 -5.88
N LEU A 94 -16.93 9.41 -5.26
CA LEU A 94 -17.22 10.67 -4.58
C LEU A 94 -16.76 11.89 -5.39
#